data_AF-K1YQF6-F1
#
_entry.id   AF-K1YQF6-F1
#
_cell.length_a   1.000
_cell.length_b   1.000
_cell.length_c   1.000
_cell.angle_alpha   90.00
_cell.angle_beta   90.00
_cell.angle_gamma   90.00
#
_symmetry.space_group_name_H-M   'P 1'
#
loop_
_entity.id
_entity.type
_entity.pdbx_description
1 polymer ?
#
loop_
_entity_poly.entity_id
_entity_poly.type
_entity_poly.pdbx_seq_one_letter_code
_entity_poly.pdbx_strand_id
1 'polypeptide(L)'
;MNIQELATARQFKCPVKIAILNNGYLGMVRQWQELFYDRRYSSTTMNVVPDFVELAKAYGAVGLRATQKSEVEPVIKEALATDNLVIMDFKIEQEEGVYPMVPAGKATTEMLLV
;
A
#
# COMPACT_ATOMS: atom_id res chain seq x y z
N MET A 1 10.21 1.47 -1.70
CA MET A 1 11.43 2.30 -1.85
C MET A 1 11.50 2.76 -3.29
N ASN A 2 12.05 3.94 -3.58
CA ASN A 2 11.99 4.70 -4.85
C ASN A 2 11.01 5.89 -4.90
N ILE A 3 10.70 6.49 -3.73
CA ILE A 3 9.87 7.71 -3.69
C ILE A 3 10.50 8.92 -4.39
N GLN A 4 11.82 8.92 -4.60
CA GLN A 4 12.51 9.99 -5.33
C GLN A 4 12.13 10.04 -6.82
N GLU A 5 11.65 8.93 -7.41
CA GLU A 5 11.23 8.88 -8.82
C GLU A 5 9.95 9.68 -9.10
N LEU A 6 9.27 10.16 -8.05
CA LEU A 6 8.22 11.16 -8.20
C LEU A 6 8.77 12.43 -8.86
N ALA A 7 10.03 12.81 -8.60
CA ALA A 7 10.69 13.91 -9.31
C ALA A 7 10.83 13.62 -10.80
N THR A 8 11.25 12.40 -11.16
CA THR A 8 11.37 11.94 -12.55
C THR A 8 10.01 12.03 -13.26
N ALA A 9 8.96 11.45 -12.67
CA ALA A 9 7.61 11.50 -13.25
C ALA A 9 7.11 12.94 -13.44
N ARG A 10 7.41 13.84 -12.50
CA ARG A 10 7.06 15.26 -12.59
C ARG A 10 7.85 16.01 -13.65
N GLN A 11 9.16 15.78 -13.74
CA GLN A 11 10.04 16.38 -14.73
C GLN A 11 9.58 16.06 -16.16
N PHE A 12 9.19 14.81 -16.41
CA PHE A 12 8.73 14.35 -17.72
C PHE A 12 7.21 14.47 -17.93
N LYS A 13 6.50 15.12 -16.98
CA LYS A 13 5.03 15.31 -17.02
C LYS A 13 4.27 14.00 -17.25
N CYS A 14 4.73 12.90 -16.66
CA CYS A 14 4.07 11.61 -16.75
C CYS A 14 2.89 11.56 -15.75
N PRO A 15 1.63 11.46 -16.21
CA PRO A 15 0.46 11.48 -15.32
C PRO A 15 0.19 10.11 -14.69
N VAL A 16 1.21 9.51 -14.07
CA VAL A 16 1.12 8.19 -13.42
C VAL A 16 0.18 8.25 -12.22
N LYS A 17 -0.57 7.17 -11.99
CA LYS A 17 -1.50 7.01 -10.85
C LYS A 17 -0.94 5.97 -9.89
N ILE A 18 -0.51 6.38 -8.72
CA ILE A 18 0.12 5.52 -7.72
C ILE A 18 -0.89 5.27 -6.61
N ALA A 19 -1.28 4.01 -6.41
CA ALA A 19 -2.12 3.59 -5.29
C ALA A 19 -1.25 2.92 -4.22
N ILE A 20 -1.27 3.46 -3.01
CA ILE A 20 -0.61 2.89 -1.83
C ILE A 20 -1.69 2.21 -1.00
N LEU A 21 -1.56 0.88 -0.84
CA LEU A 21 -2.36 0.11 0.11
C LEU A 21 -1.64 0.13 1.45
N ASN A 22 -2.03 1.07 2.30
CA ASN A 22 -1.34 1.42 3.53
C ASN A 22 -1.95 0.69 4.73
N ASN A 23 -1.46 -0.51 5.02
CA ASN A 23 -1.81 -1.27 6.21
C ASN A 23 -0.91 -0.96 7.43
N GLY A 24 0.09 -0.07 7.30
CA GLY A 24 1.00 0.25 8.40
C GLY A 24 2.03 -0.85 8.75
N TYR A 25 2.19 -1.87 7.91
CA TYR A 25 3.13 -2.97 8.13
C TYR A 25 3.96 -3.32 6.88
N LEU A 26 5.06 -4.02 7.10
CA LEU A 26 5.64 -4.93 6.10
C LEU A 26 4.74 -6.17 5.98
N GLY A 27 3.56 -6.00 5.38
CA GLY A 27 2.42 -6.92 5.47
C GLY A 27 2.72 -8.39 5.18
N MET A 28 3.51 -8.68 4.15
CA MET A 28 3.87 -10.07 3.82
C MET A 28 4.71 -10.71 4.94
N VAL A 29 5.75 -10.03 5.43
CA VAL A 29 6.58 -10.56 6.53
C VAL A 29 5.76 -10.66 7.83
N ARG A 30 4.85 -9.70 8.06
CA ARG A 30 3.92 -9.72 9.20
C ARG A 30 3.01 -10.94 9.17
N GLN A 31 2.44 -11.29 8.01
CA GLN A 31 1.62 -12.51 7.86
C GLN A 31 2.41 -13.79 8.17
N TRP A 32 3.69 -13.87 7.76
CA TRP A 32 4.54 -15.01 8.13
C TRP A 32 4.83 -15.07 9.64
N GLN A 33 5.08 -13.93 10.27
CA GLN A 33 5.27 -13.84 11.73
C GLN A 33 4.01 -14.23 12.50
N GLU A 34 2.84 -13.90 11.96
CA GLU A 34 1.54 -14.33 12.50
C GLU A 34 1.36 -15.84 12.43
N LEU A 35 1.60 -16.44 11.26
CA LEU A 35 1.35 -17.87 11.04
C LEU A 35 2.37 -18.80 11.69
N PHE A 36 3.64 -18.41 11.76
CA PHE A 36 4.74 -19.33 12.12
C PHE A 36 5.54 -18.92 13.36
N TYR A 37 5.25 -17.76 13.94
CA TYR A 37 6.02 -17.21 15.07
C TYR A 37 5.11 -16.64 16.16
N ASP A 38 3.93 -17.22 16.39
CA ASP A 38 3.00 -16.86 17.47
C ASP A 38 2.68 -15.35 17.52
N ARG A 39 2.52 -14.72 16.35
CA ARG A 39 2.26 -13.27 16.23
C ARG A 39 3.35 -12.39 16.85
N ARG A 40 4.58 -12.88 16.93
CA ARG A 40 5.75 -12.08 17.34
C ARG A 40 6.18 -11.14 16.21
N TYR A 41 5.59 -9.95 16.18
CA TYR A 41 5.86 -8.93 15.17
C TYR A 41 7.21 -8.23 15.40
N SER A 42 8.28 -8.83 14.89
CA SER A 42 9.64 -8.29 15.01
C SER A 42 9.96 -7.42 13.80
N SER A 43 10.09 -6.11 14.01
CA SER A 43 10.53 -5.12 13.01
C SER A 43 9.67 -5.04 11.74
N THR A 44 8.38 -5.35 11.85
CA THR A 44 7.42 -5.30 10.73
C THR A 44 6.44 -4.13 10.82
N THR A 45 6.29 -3.51 11.97
CA THR A 45 5.48 -2.29 12.17
C THR A 45 6.12 -1.08 11.51
N MET A 46 5.37 -0.33 10.70
CA MET A 46 5.82 0.88 10.02
C MET A 46 5.28 2.14 10.72
N ASN A 47 5.69 2.36 11.97
CA ASN A 47 5.17 3.46 12.80
C ASN A 47 5.65 4.85 12.35
N VAL A 48 6.80 4.91 11.68
CA VAL A 48 7.41 6.16 11.23
C VAL A 48 7.60 6.10 9.72
N VAL A 49 6.65 6.69 9.00
CA VAL A 49 6.67 6.85 7.55
C VAL A 49 6.27 8.29 7.18
N PRO A 50 6.68 8.80 6.01
CA PRO A 50 6.19 10.09 5.53
C PRO A 50 4.68 10.10 5.39
N ASP A 51 4.06 11.27 5.55
CA ASP A 51 2.71 11.46 5.02
C ASP A 51 2.80 11.47 3.48
N PHE A 52 2.26 10.44 2.84
CA PHE A 52 2.33 10.28 1.38
C PHE A 52 1.55 11.34 0.61
N VAL A 53 0.52 11.94 1.19
CA VAL A 53 -0.23 13.04 0.58
C VAL A 53 0.61 14.31 0.57
N GLU A 54 1.25 14.63 1.69
CA GLU A 54 2.15 15.78 1.77
C GLU A 54 3.42 15.58 0.94
N LEU A 55 3.95 14.34 0.89
CA LEU A 55 5.05 13.98 0.02
C LEU A 55 4.72 14.21 -1.46
N ALA A 56 3.52 13.83 -1.91
CA ALA A 56 3.06 14.10 -3.27
C ALA A 56 3.11 15.60 -3.59
N LYS A 57 2.56 16.42 -2.69
CA LYS A 57 2.55 17.88 -2.81
C LYS A 57 3.96 18.46 -2.86
N ALA A 58 4.89 17.93 -2.07
CA ALA A 58 6.29 18.36 -2.06
C ALA A 58 6.98 18.17 -3.43
N TYR A 59 6.60 17.15 -4.20
CA TYR A 59 7.07 16.96 -5.58
C TYR A 59 6.23 17.72 -6.63
N GLY A 60 5.20 18.49 -6.23
CA GLY A 60 4.27 19.16 -7.14
C GLY A 60 3.26 18.21 -7.80
N ALA A 61 3.04 17.04 -7.21
CA ALA A 61 2.01 16.07 -7.58
C ALA A 61 0.71 16.31 -6.78
N VAL A 62 -0.36 15.60 -7.15
CA VAL A 62 -1.61 15.58 -6.38
C VAL A 62 -1.58 14.42 -5.39
N GLY A 63 -1.95 14.68 -4.14
CA GLY A 63 -2.08 13.67 -3.10
C GLY A 63 -3.53 13.54 -2.66
N LEU A 64 -4.07 12.33 -2.68
CA LEU A 64 -5.42 11.98 -2.26
C LEU A 64 -5.36 10.90 -1.18
N ARG A 65 -6.35 10.86 -0.28
CA ARG A 65 -6.42 9.84 0.78
C ARG A 65 -7.84 9.34 0.95
N ALA A 66 -7.96 8.03 1.15
CA ALA A 66 -9.20 7.38 1.59
C ALA A 66 -8.94 6.63 2.90
N THR A 67 -9.80 6.87 3.88
CA THR A 67 -9.75 6.27 5.22
C THR A 67 -10.93 5.35 5.51
N GLN A 68 -11.96 5.40 4.66
CA GLN A 68 -13.19 4.62 4.79
C GLN A 68 -13.65 4.11 3.42
N LYS A 69 -14.39 3.00 3.42
CA LYS A 69 -14.78 2.30 2.18
C LYS A 69 -15.56 3.16 1.19
N SER A 70 -16.41 4.07 1.69
CA SER A 70 -17.20 5.00 0.88
C SER A 70 -16.35 6.00 0.07
N GLU A 71 -15.11 6.24 0.47
CA GLU A 71 -14.19 7.20 -0.19
C GLU A 71 -13.39 6.57 -1.33
N VAL A 72 -13.32 5.24 -1.41
CA VAL A 72 -12.47 4.53 -2.37
C VAL A 72 -12.82 4.91 -3.81
N GLU A 73 -14.09 4.79 -4.18
CA GLU A 73 -14.53 5.08 -5.54
C GLU A 73 -14.40 6.58 -5.90
N PRO A 74 -14.82 7.54 -5.05
CA PRO A 74 -14.56 8.96 -5.27
C PRO A 74 -13.07 9.28 -5.50
N VAL A 75 -12.16 8.76 -4.67
CA VAL A 75 -10.72 9.02 -4.79
C VAL A 75 -10.15 8.47 -6.10
N ILE A 76 -10.56 7.26 -6.50
CA ILE A 76 -10.12 6.67 -7.78
C ILE A 76 -10.63 7.52 -8.96
N LYS A 77 -11.89 7.96 -8.93
CA LYS A 77 -12.47 8.81 -9.97
C LYS A 77 -11.72 10.14 -10.10
N GLU A 78 -11.44 10.80 -8.98
CA GLU A 78 -10.67 12.06 -8.97
C GLU A 78 -9.25 11.86 -9.50
N ALA A 79 -8.56 10.79 -9.08
CA ALA A 79 -7.21 10.48 -9.54
C ALA A 79 -7.13 10.26 -11.05
N LEU A 80 -8.10 9.53 -11.61
CA LEU A 80 -8.19 9.25 -13.05
C LEU A 80 -8.54 10.49 -13.87
N ALA A 81 -9.36 11.39 -13.34
CA ALA A 81 -9.74 12.64 -14.01
C ALA A 81 -8.64 13.73 -13.96
N THR A 82 -7.68 13.60 -13.05
CA THR A 82 -6.62 14.59 -12.85
C THR A 82 -5.52 14.44 -13.90
N ASP A 83 -5.21 15.48 -14.68
CA ASP A 83 -4.08 15.47 -15.63
C ASP A 83 -2.74 15.84 -14.95
N ASN A 84 -2.34 15.01 -13.97
CA ASN A 84 -1.07 15.14 -13.25
C ASN A 84 -0.65 13.77 -12.67
N LEU A 85 0.56 13.68 -12.13
CA LEU A 85 0.98 12.61 -11.23
C LEU A 85 0.09 12.64 -9.98
N VAL A 86 -0.49 11.50 -9.63
CA VAL A 86 -1.37 11.36 -8.45
C VAL A 86 -0.86 10.25 -7.55
N ILE A 87 -0.79 10.52 -6.25
CA ILE A 87 -0.62 9.51 -5.21
C ILE A 87 -1.93 9.39 -4.44
N MET A 88 -2.45 8.17 -4.35
CA MET A 88 -3.61 7.81 -3.54
C MET A 88 -3.15 6.96 -2.36
N ASP A 89 -3.38 7.42 -1.14
CA ASP A 89 -3.10 6.70 0.10
C ASP A 89 -4.40 6.07 0.65
N PHE A 90 -4.54 4.75 0.48
CA PHE A 90 -5.67 3.99 0.99
C PHE A 90 -5.30 3.36 2.33
N LYS A 91 -5.94 3.81 3.41
CA LYS A 91 -5.86 3.09 4.69
C LYS A 91 -6.67 1.81 4.59
N ILE A 92 -6.01 0.69 4.83
CA ILE A 92 -6.62 -0.65 4.79
C ILE A 92 -6.42 -1.37 6.12
N GLU A 93 -7.11 -2.49 6.29
CA GLU A 93 -7.00 -3.31 7.49
C GLU A 93 -5.55 -3.74 7.74
N GLN A 94 -5.13 -3.65 9.00
CA GLN A 94 -3.73 -3.82 9.39
C GLN A 94 -3.29 -5.26 9.29
N GLU A 95 -4.17 -6.18 9.68
CA GLU A 95 -3.86 -7.61 9.85
C GLU A 95 -4.44 -8.50 8.74
N GLU A 96 -5.04 -7.93 7.69
CA GLU A 96 -5.52 -8.73 6.55
C GLU A 96 -4.36 -9.52 5.91
N GLY A 97 -4.60 -10.80 5.63
CA GLY A 97 -3.64 -11.73 5.04
C GLY A 97 -4.01 -12.11 3.60
N VAL A 98 -3.04 -12.64 2.86
CA VAL A 98 -3.26 -13.16 1.51
C VAL A 98 -3.58 -14.65 1.58
N TYR A 99 -4.75 -15.02 1.06
CA TYR A 99 -5.23 -16.40 0.97
C TYR A 99 -5.83 -16.68 -0.41
N PRO A 100 -5.85 -17.95 -0.88
CA PRO A 100 -5.29 -19.13 -0.22
C PRO A 100 -3.75 -19.12 -0.21
N MET A 101 -3.14 -19.81 0.75
CA MET A 101 -1.67 -19.91 0.88
C MET A 101 -1.24 -21.38 1.00
N VAL A 102 -0.25 -21.79 0.22
CA VAL A 102 0.44 -23.08 0.39
C VAL A 102 1.69 -22.83 1.25
N PRO A 103 1.78 -23.40 2.47
CA PRO A 103 2.97 -23.23 3.30
C PRO A 103 4.22 -23.83 2.64
N ALA A 104 5.40 -23.34 3.02
CA ALA A 104 6.66 -23.87 2.51
C ALA A 104 6.77 -25.37 2.78
N GLY A 105 7.11 -26.14 1.73
CA GLY A 105 7.25 -27.60 1.82
C GLY A 105 5.94 -28.39 1.73
N LYS A 106 4.80 -27.76 1.45
CA LYS A 106 3.49 -28.42 1.30
C LYS A 106 3.08 -28.60 -0.16
N ALA A 107 2.23 -29.59 -0.44
CA ALA A 107 1.64 -29.78 -1.75
C ALA A 107 0.63 -28.66 -2.07
N THR A 108 0.38 -28.40 -3.35
CA THR A 108 -0.62 -27.40 -3.78
C THR A 108 -2.05 -27.75 -3.35
N THR A 109 -2.32 -29.01 -3.00
CA THR A 109 -3.60 -29.46 -2.43
C THR A 109 -3.72 -29.21 -0.92
N GLU A 110 -2.63 -28.85 -0.23
CA GLU A 110 -2.58 -28.57 1.21
C GLU A 110 -2.62 -27.05 1.48
N MET A 111 -3.58 -26.35 0.87
CA MET A 111 -3.76 -24.91 1.06
C MET A 111 -4.40 -24.57 2.41
N LEU A 112 -3.92 -23.50 3.03
CA LEU A 112 -4.63 -22.78 4.08
C LEU A 112 -5.70 -21.89 3.44
N LEU A 113 -6.94 -22.03 3.91
CA LEU A 113 -8.09 -21.23 3.52
C LEU A 113 -8.45 -20.23 4.65
N VAL A 114 -9.23 -19.21 4.31
CA VAL A 114 -9.73 -18.17 5.23
C VAL A 114 -10.76 -18.75 6.20
#